data_AF-A0A432MD08-F1
#
_entry.id   AF-A0A432MD08-F1
#
_cell.length_a   1.000
_cell.length_b   1.000
_cell.length_c   1.000
_cell.angle_alpha   90.00
_cell.angle_beta   90.00
_cell.angle_gamma   90.00
#
_symmetry.space_group_name_H-M   'P 1'
#
loop_
_entity.id
_entity.type
_entity.pdbx_description
1 polymer ?
#
loop_
_entity_poly.entity_id
_entity_poly.type
_entity_poly.pdbx_seq_one_letter_code
_entity_poly.pdbx_strand_id
1 'polypeptide(L)'
;MTAKRTQAAILATLSALLAAAGTGCDRPAPAAGPQEPTREQLEARIEALEGLLPSQSHMMADVGYHFSNLWFAGRAENWPLAEFYLAETRSHLRWAVRRIPIRKDNQGQDINLVNILEAFENGSLDKIQKSIAQKDRAAFETLYKESLTMCYSCHKAADKPYLRPRIPEEPETDIINFDPDADWPL
;
A
#
# COMPACT_ATOMS: atom_id res chain seq x y z
N MET A 1 -1.65 36.77 -77.45
CA MET A 1 -0.46 36.54 -76.61
C MET A 1 -0.11 35.05 -76.67
N THR A 2 1.04 34.75 -77.29
CA THR A 2 1.95 33.59 -77.09
C THR A 2 1.31 32.18 -76.95
N ALA A 3 1.23 31.36 -78.02
CA ALA A 3 2.27 30.52 -78.65
C ALA A 3 2.98 29.56 -77.66
N LYS A 4 2.61 28.28 -77.58
CA LYS A 4 2.96 27.10 -78.40
C LYS A 4 4.28 26.41 -77.98
N ARG A 5 4.17 25.07 -77.87
CA ARG A 5 5.20 24.03 -78.19
C ARG A 5 6.32 23.86 -77.14
N THR A 6 6.96 22.71 -76.92
CA THR A 6 6.89 21.31 -77.40
C THR A 6 7.85 20.48 -76.52
N GLN A 7 7.62 19.16 -76.52
CA GLN A 7 8.48 18.00 -76.25
C GLN A 7 10.02 18.16 -76.22
N ALA A 8 10.62 17.11 -75.63
CA ALA A 8 12.00 16.56 -75.77
C ALA A 8 12.81 16.72 -74.47
N ALA A 9 13.69 15.82 -74.03
CA ALA A 9 14.18 14.52 -74.51
C ALA A 9 15.14 13.96 -73.42
N ILE A 10 15.22 12.62 -73.35
CA ILE A 10 16.43 11.77 -73.34
C ILE A 10 17.59 12.09 -72.35
N LEU A 11 18.01 11.07 -71.60
CA LEU A 11 19.40 10.55 -71.38
C LEU A 11 19.38 9.77 -70.04
N ALA A 12 19.30 8.43 -69.98
CA ALA A 12 20.33 7.43 -70.25
C ALA A 12 21.72 7.77 -69.67
N THR A 13 22.09 7.14 -68.55
CA THR A 13 23.43 6.53 -68.39
C THR A 13 23.42 5.39 -67.35
N LEU A 14 23.95 4.28 -67.85
CA LEU A 14 24.31 3.02 -67.21
C LEU A 14 25.64 3.18 -66.45
N SER A 15 25.93 2.29 -65.48
CA SER A 15 27.24 1.89 -64.90
C SER A 15 27.28 2.07 -63.37
N ALA A 16 27.76 1.14 -62.53
CA ALA A 16 28.40 -0.14 -62.73
C ALA A 16 28.23 -0.98 -61.45
N LEU A 17 28.02 -2.30 -61.61
CA LEU A 17 28.26 -3.26 -60.54
C LEU A 17 29.77 -3.36 -60.29
N LEU A 18 30.21 -3.11 -59.05
CA LEU A 18 31.50 -3.56 -58.55
C LEU A 18 31.23 -4.56 -57.42
N ALA A 19 31.33 -5.85 -57.76
CA ALA A 19 31.37 -6.93 -56.77
C ALA A 19 32.79 -6.98 -56.18
N ALA A 20 32.97 -6.39 -55.01
CA ALA A 20 34.17 -6.62 -54.20
C ALA A 20 33.91 -7.84 -53.31
N ALA A 21 34.46 -8.99 -53.70
CA ALA A 21 34.65 -10.14 -52.83
C ALA A 21 35.69 -9.77 -51.77
N GLY A 22 35.24 -9.14 -50.69
CA GLY A 22 36.03 -8.95 -49.48
C GLY A 22 35.99 -10.24 -48.67
N THR A 23 37.12 -10.92 -48.58
CA THR A 23 37.44 -11.86 -47.50
C THR A 23 37.30 -11.12 -46.17
N GLY A 24 36.12 -11.18 -45.58
CA GLY A 24 35.83 -10.63 -44.26
C GLY A 24 36.37 -11.57 -43.20
N CYS A 25 37.28 -11.08 -42.37
CA CYS A 25 37.55 -11.69 -41.08
C CYS A 25 36.23 -11.84 -40.33
N ASP A 26 35.83 -13.06 -39.99
CA ASP A 26 34.74 -13.35 -39.07
C ASP A 26 35.10 -12.78 -37.69
N ARG A 27 34.81 -11.49 -37.46
CA ARG A 27 34.64 -10.98 -36.11
C ARG A 27 33.31 -11.51 -35.61
N PRO A 28 33.27 -12.33 -34.53
CA PRO A 28 32.00 -12.68 -33.92
C PRO A 28 31.27 -11.36 -33.60
N ALA A 29 30.02 -11.27 -34.02
CA ALA A 29 29.17 -10.13 -33.71
C ALA A 29 29.22 -9.89 -32.19
N PRO A 30 29.37 -8.63 -31.73
CA PRO A 30 29.38 -8.36 -30.30
C PRO A 30 28.12 -8.98 -29.70
N ALA A 31 28.32 -9.82 -28.67
CA ALA A 31 27.20 -10.36 -27.90
C ALA A 31 26.29 -9.19 -27.53
N ALA A 32 25.02 -9.28 -27.90
CA ALA A 32 24.04 -8.26 -27.53
C ALA A 32 24.19 -8.00 -26.03
N GLY A 33 24.45 -6.75 -25.66
CA GLY A 33 24.48 -6.35 -24.26
C GLY A 33 23.14 -6.69 -23.59
N PRO A 34 23.05 -6.64 -22.25
CA PRO A 34 21.80 -6.89 -21.55
C PRO A 34 20.67 -6.09 -22.20
N GLN A 35 19.69 -6.79 -22.77
CA GLN A 35 18.57 -6.15 -23.45
C GLN A 35 17.65 -5.57 -22.38
N GLU A 36 17.38 -4.27 -22.47
CA GLU A 36 16.42 -3.61 -21.59
C GLU A 36 15.06 -4.32 -21.68
N PRO A 37 14.36 -4.54 -20.55
CA PRO A 37 13.08 -5.21 -20.54
C PRO A 37 12.05 -4.42 -21.34
N THR A 38 11.28 -5.14 -22.15
CA THR A 38 10.12 -4.60 -22.87
C THR A 38 9.05 -4.12 -21.89
N ARG A 39 8.14 -3.27 -22.38
CA ARG A 39 7.01 -2.78 -21.59
C ARG A 39 6.15 -3.93 -21.07
N GLU A 40 5.90 -4.93 -21.90
CA GLU A 40 5.10 -6.11 -21.57
C GLU A 40 5.76 -6.93 -20.47
N GLN A 41 7.10 -7.08 -20.52
CA GLN A 41 7.86 -7.73 -19.45
C GLN A 41 7.82 -6.94 -18.14
N LEU A 42 7.82 -5.60 -18.20
CA LEU A 42 7.67 -4.75 -17.03
C LEU A 42 6.26 -4.85 -16.44
N GLU A 43 5.22 -4.82 -17.27
CA GLU A 43 3.82 -4.97 -16.84
C GLU A 43 3.58 -6.34 -16.19
N ALA A 44 4.04 -7.43 -16.81
CA ALA A 44 3.94 -8.77 -16.21
C ALA A 44 4.71 -8.89 -14.89
N ARG A 45 5.87 -8.22 -14.78
CA ARG A 45 6.64 -8.20 -13.53
C ARG A 45 5.94 -7.37 -12.45
N ILE A 46 5.27 -6.27 -12.80
CA ILE A 46 4.45 -5.49 -11.85
C ILE A 46 3.30 -6.35 -11.35
N GLU A 47 2.55 -7.01 -12.23
CA GLU A 47 1.46 -7.90 -11.84
C GLU A 47 1.94 -9.03 -10.92
N ALA A 48 3.08 -9.64 -11.25
CA ALA A 48 3.70 -10.66 -10.40
C ALA A 48 4.07 -10.10 -9.01
N LEU A 49 4.61 -8.88 -8.93
CA LEU A 49 4.95 -8.23 -7.66
C LEU A 49 3.70 -7.85 -6.85
N GLU A 50 2.66 -7.35 -7.50
CA GLU A 50 1.37 -7.03 -6.85
C GLU A 50 0.71 -8.28 -6.25
N GLY A 51 0.87 -9.43 -6.91
CA GLY A 51 0.44 -10.73 -6.42
C GLY A 51 1.18 -11.20 -5.15
N LEU A 52 2.39 -10.72 -4.90
CA LEU A 52 3.18 -11.04 -3.69
C LEU A 52 2.84 -10.15 -2.49
N LEU A 53 2.20 -9.00 -2.72
CA LEU A 53 1.87 -8.08 -1.63
C LEU A 53 0.83 -8.73 -0.68
N PRO A 54 0.97 -8.56 0.66
CA PRO A 54 0.00 -9.09 1.61
C PRO A 54 -1.43 -8.61 1.35
N SER A 55 -2.42 -9.46 1.60
CA SER A 55 -3.83 -9.08 1.49
C SER A 55 -4.23 -8.09 2.59
N GLN A 56 -5.35 -7.38 2.40
CA GLN A 56 -5.89 -6.49 3.43
C GLN A 56 -6.20 -7.25 4.74
N SER A 57 -6.50 -8.56 4.71
CA SER A 57 -6.75 -9.33 5.93
C SER A 57 -5.49 -9.51 6.79
N HIS A 58 -4.31 -9.62 6.18
CA HIS A 58 -3.05 -9.65 6.91
C HIS A 58 -2.80 -8.30 7.60
N MET A 59 -2.95 -7.21 6.86
CA MET A 59 -2.82 -5.85 7.41
C MET A 59 -3.81 -5.58 8.55
N MET A 60 -5.04 -6.11 8.45
CA MET A 60 -6.02 -6.00 9.52
C MET A 60 -5.72 -6.89 10.73
N ALA A 61 -4.96 -7.98 10.57
CA ALA A 61 -4.45 -8.74 11.71
C ALA A 61 -3.42 -7.90 12.49
N ASP A 62 -2.52 -7.20 11.78
CA ASP A 62 -1.56 -6.28 12.41
C ASP A 62 -2.26 -5.12 13.12
N VAL A 63 -3.30 -4.53 12.50
CA VAL A 63 -4.16 -3.53 13.16
C VAL A 63 -4.75 -4.11 14.45
N GLY A 64 -5.26 -5.35 14.40
CA GLY A 64 -5.80 -6.06 15.55
C GLY A 64 -4.77 -6.16 16.69
N TYR A 65 -3.58 -6.64 16.38
CA TYR A 65 -2.47 -6.80 17.31
C TYR A 65 -2.05 -5.48 17.98
N HIS A 66 -1.82 -4.43 17.18
CA HIS A 66 -1.41 -3.14 17.73
C HIS A 66 -2.53 -2.49 18.54
N PHE A 67 -3.77 -2.54 18.06
CA PHE A 67 -4.90 -1.94 18.76
C PHE A 67 -5.27 -2.70 20.03
N SER A 68 -5.07 -4.03 20.09
CA SER A 68 -5.24 -4.78 21.34
C SER A 68 -4.15 -4.42 22.35
N ASN A 69 -2.89 -4.32 21.92
CA ASN A 69 -1.80 -3.96 22.83
C ASN A 69 -1.88 -2.52 23.33
N LEU A 70 -2.44 -1.60 22.53
CA LEU A 70 -2.77 -0.24 22.96
C LEU A 70 -3.63 -0.23 24.23
N TRP A 71 -4.64 -1.12 24.32
CA TRP A 71 -5.50 -1.23 25.50
C TRP A 71 -4.70 -1.50 26.77
N PHE A 72 -3.81 -2.49 26.72
CA PHE A 72 -3.01 -2.89 27.86
C PHE A 72 -1.97 -1.82 28.23
N ALA A 73 -1.28 -1.25 27.25
CA ALA A 73 -0.31 -0.17 27.47
C ALA A 73 -0.96 1.07 28.10
N GLY A 74 -2.12 1.51 27.61
CA GLY A 74 -2.82 2.67 28.15
C GLY A 74 -3.40 2.42 29.56
N ARG A 75 -3.85 1.20 29.86
CA ARG A 75 -4.31 0.82 31.21
C ARG A 75 -3.19 0.67 32.23
N ALA A 76 -2.00 0.25 31.79
CA ALA A 76 -0.80 0.24 32.59
C ALA A 76 -0.19 1.64 32.75
N GLU A 77 -0.76 2.67 32.12
CA GLU A 77 -0.24 4.04 32.13
C GLU A 77 1.18 4.14 31.55
N ASN A 78 1.54 3.17 30.70
CA ASN A 78 2.76 3.19 29.91
C ASN A 78 2.52 4.02 28.64
N TRP A 79 2.49 5.34 28.84
CA TRP A 79 2.14 6.32 27.81
C TRP A 79 3.03 6.27 26.57
N PRO A 80 4.37 6.10 26.66
CA PRO A 80 5.21 5.94 25.47
C PRO A 80 4.86 4.69 24.67
N LEU A 81 4.56 3.58 25.34
CA LEU A 81 4.15 2.34 24.68
C LEU A 81 2.74 2.45 24.07
N ALA A 82 1.82 3.12 24.76
CA ALA A 82 0.48 3.41 24.24
C ALA A 82 0.56 4.30 22.99
N GLU A 83 1.40 5.34 23.01
CA GLU A 83 1.67 6.19 21.85
C GLU A 83 2.20 5.37 20.66
N PHE A 84 3.18 4.49 20.91
CA PHE A 84 3.73 3.60 19.89
C PHE A 84 2.63 2.72 19.26
N TYR A 85 1.82 2.02 20.07
CA TYR A 85 0.78 1.14 19.54
C TYR A 85 -0.35 1.89 18.83
N LEU A 86 -0.67 3.12 19.24
CA LEU A 86 -1.62 3.97 18.52
C LEU A 86 -1.06 4.40 17.16
N ALA A 87 0.21 4.78 17.09
CA ALA A 87 0.88 5.12 15.84
C ALA A 87 0.94 3.93 14.87
N GLU A 88 1.31 2.75 15.36
CA GLU A 88 1.33 1.52 14.57
C GLU A 88 -0.07 1.15 14.06
N THR A 89 -1.11 1.29 14.91
CA THR A 89 -2.50 1.10 14.50
C THR A 89 -2.86 2.01 13.31
N ARG A 90 -2.56 3.32 13.39
CA ARG A 90 -2.81 4.27 12.28
C ARG A 90 -2.05 3.87 11.03
N SER A 91 -0.77 3.52 11.17
CA SER A 91 0.08 3.13 10.04
C SER A 91 -0.50 1.93 9.28
N HIS A 92 -0.91 0.89 10.00
CA HIS A 92 -1.43 -0.34 9.40
C HIS A 92 -2.84 -0.17 8.84
N LEU A 93 -3.69 0.67 9.44
CA LEU A 93 -4.98 1.05 8.84
C LEU A 93 -4.78 1.78 7.51
N ARG A 94 -3.84 2.73 7.45
CA ARG A 94 -3.50 3.43 6.19
C ARG A 94 -2.96 2.46 5.15
N TRP A 95 -2.15 1.48 5.55
CA TRP A 95 -1.66 0.45 4.64
C TRP A 95 -2.81 -0.41 4.07
N ALA A 96 -3.71 -0.88 4.95
CA ALA A 96 -4.90 -1.64 4.59
C ALA A 96 -5.77 -0.89 3.56
N VAL A 97 -6.00 0.40 3.77
CA VAL A 97 -6.81 1.23 2.86
C VAL A 97 -6.06 1.56 1.58
N ARG A 98 -4.75 1.82 1.61
CA ARG A 98 -3.97 2.02 0.37
C ARG A 98 -3.98 0.79 -0.53
N ARG A 99 -3.99 -0.42 0.05
CA ARG A 99 -4.04 -1.67 -0.74
C ARG A 99 -5.37 -1.83 -1.48
N ILE A 100 -6.50 -1.50 -0.84
CA ILE A 100 -7.83 -1.54 -1.44
C ILE A 100 -8.60 -0.30 -0.97
N PRO A 101 -8.52 0.84 -1.68
CA PRO A 101 -9.13 2.09 -1.23
C PRO A 101 -10.65 2.12 -1.45
N ILE A 102 -11.12 1.42 -2.49
CA ILE A 102 -12.53 1.27 -2.82
C ILE A 102 -12.86 -0.22 -2.79
N ARG A 103 -13.89 -0.59 -2.02
CA ARG A 103 -14.48 -1.94 -2.05
C ARG A 103 -15.83 -1.89 -2.74
N LYS A 104 -16.27 -3.05 -3.22
CA LYS A 104 -17.65 -3.27 -3.66
C LYS A 104 -18.41 -3.97 -2.54
N ASP A 105 -19.59 -3.46 -2.22
CA ASP A 105 -20.53 -4.19 -1.37
C ASP A 105 -21.18 -5.35 -2.15
N ASN A 106 -22.01 -6.13 -1.48
CA ASN A 106 -22.79 -7.25 -1.99
C ASN A 106 -23.89 -6.82 -2.98
N GLN A 107 -24.18 -5.52 -3.10
CA GLN A 107 -24.99 -4.92 -4.16
C GLN A 107 -24.15 -4.29 -5.29
N GLY A 108 -22.82 -4.41 -5.24
CA GLY A 108 -21.89 -3.85 -6.22
C GLY A 108 -21.68 -2.33 -6.12
N GLN A 109 -22.12 -1.68 -5.03
CA GLN A 109 -21.91 -0.26 -4.80
C GLN A 109 -20.50 0.01 -4.27
N ASP A 110 -19.97 1.18 -4.59
CA ASP A 110 -18.65 1.60 -4.10
C ASP A 110 -18.70 2.00 -2.62
N ILE A 111 -17.83 1.38 -1.84
CA ILE A 111 -17.51 1.75 -0.47
C ILE A 111 -16.15 2.43 -0.49
N ASN A 112 -16.13 3.74 -0.22
CA ASN A 112 -14.90 4.49 -0.12
C ASN A 112 -14.27 4.34 1.27
N LEU A 113 -13.27 3.46 1.38
CA LEU A 113 -12.58 3.21 2.65
C LEU A 113 -11.66 4.36 3.06
N VAL A 114 -11.22 5.20 2.12
CA VAL A 114 -10.41 6.39 2.42
C VAL A 114 -11.20 7.34 3.31
N ASN A 115 -12.43 7.68 2.92
CA ASN A 115 -13.28 8.59 3.69
C ASN A 115 -13.64 8.02 5.08
N ILE A 116 -13.87 6.70 5.16
CA ILE A 116 -14.17 6.03 6.44
C ILE A 116 -12.95 6.08 7.36
N LEU A 117 -11.76 5.83 6.83
CA LEU A 117 -10.52 5.93 7.59
C LEU A 117 -10.25 7.36 8.05
N GLU A 118 -10.38 8.36 7.18
CA GLU A 118 -10.19 9.77 7.54
C GLU A 118 -11.13 10.19 8.68
N ALA A 119 -12.41 9.78 8.64
CA ALA A 119 -13.35 10.04 9.71
C ALA A 119 -12.96 9.35 11.03
N PHE A 120 -12.40 8.13 10.96
CA PHE A 120 -11.93 7.41 12.13
C PHE A 120 -10.67 8.05 12.74
N GLU A 121 -9.72 8.46 11.90
CA GLU A 121 -8.48 9.12 12.31
C GLU A 121 -8.76 10.47 12.97
N ASN A 122 -9.48 11.36 12.27
CA ASN A 122 -9.79 12.71 12.74
C ASN A 122 -10.82 12.73 13.88
N GLY A 123 -11.48 11.60 14.13
CA GLY A 123 -12.46 11.40 15.19
C GLY A 123 -11.87 10.63 16.37
N SER A 124 -12.11 9.33 16.38
CA SER A 124 -11.80 8.47 17.53
C SER A 124 -10.31 8.40 17.84
N LEU A 125 -9.45 8.19 16.84
CA LEU A 125 -8.01 8.03 17.10
C LEU A 125 -7.38 9.32 17.60
N ASP A 126 -7.81 10.48 17.11
CA ASP A 126 -7.35 11.80 17.60
C ASP A 126 -7.79 12.07 19.05
N LYS A 127 -8.97 11.61 19.45
CA LYS A 127 -9.40 11.71 20.85
C LYS A 127 -8.57 10.80 21.75
N ILE A 128 -8.32 9.55 21.34
CA ILE A 128 -7.45 8.61 22.08
C ILE A 128 -6.05 9.22 22.22
N GLN A 129 -5.48 9.74 21.13
CA GLN A 129 -4.19 10.44 21.11
C GLN A 129 -4.12 11.55 22.17
N LYS A 130 -5.17 12.39 22.24
CA LYS A 130 -5.24 13.47 23.23
C LYS A 130 -5.28 12.95 24.66
N SER A 131 -6.03 11.87 24.93
CA SER A 131 -6.06 11.26 26.27
C SER A 131 -4.72 10.65 26.68
N ILE A 132 -3.96 10.06 25.74
CA ILE A 132 -2.60 9.57 25.97
C ILE A 132 -1.66 10.73 26.29
N ALA A 133 -1.70 11.80 25.49
CA ALA A 133 -0.89 13.00 25.71
C ALA A 133 -1.19 13.68 27.05
N GLN A 134 -2.46 13.65 27.48
CA GLN A 134 -2.91 14.18 28.77
C GLN A 134 -2.67 13.21 29.93
N LYS A 135 -2.24 11.98 29.66
CA LYS A 135 -2.08 10.90 30.65
C LYS A 135 -3.37 10.65 31.44
N ASP A 136 -4.52 10.80 30.78
CA ASP A 136 -5.83 10.60 31.38
C ASP A 136 -6.33 9.19 31.08
N ARG A 137 -6.08 8.28 32.03
CA ARG A 137 -6.48 6.87 31.91
C ARG A 137 -7.98 6.68 31.80
N ALA A 138 -8.79 7.44 32.54
CA ALA A 138 -10.24 7.27 32.53
C ALA A 138 -10.84 7.72 31.18
N ALA A 139 -10.35 8.84 30.65
CA ALA A 139 -10.69 9.29 29.30
C ALA A 139 -10.21 8.30 28.24
N PHE A 140 -8.97 7.81 28.34
CA PHE A 140 -8.43 6.80 27.43
C PHE A 140 -9.30 5.55 27.38
N GLU A 141 -9.64 4.96 28.54
CA GLU A 141 -10.43 3.73 28.59
C GLU A 141 -11.82 3.92 27.98
N THR A 142 -12.43 5.09 28.17
CA THR A 142 -13.74 5.43 27.59
C THR A 142 -13.63 5.56 26.07
N LEU A 143 -12.68 6.35 25.58
CA LEU A 143 -12.48 6.62 24.16
C LEU A 143 -12.05 5.39 23.37
N TYR A 144 -11.24 4.51 23.99
CA TYR A 144 -10.90 3.21 23.42
C TYR A 144 -12.16 2.38 23.16
N LYS A 145 -13.04 2.23 24.16
CA LYS A 145 -14.29 1.47 24.03
C LYS A 145 -15.21 2.05 22.96
N GLU A 146 -15.36 3.37 22.93
CA GLU A 146 -16.14 4.06 21.90
C GLU A 146 -15.59 3.81 20.50
N SER A 147 -14.26 3.82 20.34
CA SER A 147 -13.63 3.62 19.03
C SER A 147 -13.91 2.24 18.41
N LEU A 148 -14.18 1.21 19.22
CA LEU A 148 -14.57 -0.12 18.72
C LEU A 148 -15.86 -0.06 17.88
N THR A 149 -16.75 0.90 18.15
CA THR A 149 -17.97 1.12 17.36
C THR A 149 -17.63 1.64 15.95
N MET A 150 -16.58 2.44 15.81
CA MET A 150 -16.08 2.92 14.52
C MET A 150 -15.34 1.81 13.77
N CYS A 151 -14.53 1.00 14.46
CA CYS A 151 -13.95 -0.22 13.89
C CYS A 151 -15.03 -1.13 13.31
N TYR A 152 -16.11 -1.38 14.08
CA TYR A 152 -17.24 -2.19 13.61
C TYR A 152 -17.97 -1.56 12.42
N SER A 153 -18.14 -0.23 12.41
CA SER A 153 -18.80 0.47 11.31
C SER A 153 -18.06 0.29 9.99
N CYS A 154 -16.74 0.36 9.99
CA CYS A 154 -15.92 0.06 8.81
C CYS A 154 -16.08 -1.40 8.36
N HIS A 155 -16.02 -2.36 9.29
CA HIS A 155 -16.21 -3.77 8.97
C HIS A 155 -17.59 -4.07 8.39
N LYS A 156 -18.64 -3.46 8.95
CA LYS A 156 -20.00 -3.58 8.44
C LYS A 156 -20.13 -2.99 7.04
N ALA A 157 -19.56 -1.80 6.81
CA ALA A 157 -19.54 -1.17 5.49
C ALA A 157 -18.82 -2.05 4.46
N ALA A 158 -17.75 -2.74 4.85
CA ALA A 158 -17.00 -3.67 4.00
C ALA A 158 -17.62 -5.08 3.85
N ASP A 159 -18.91 -5.24 4.19
CA ASP A 159 -19.64 -6.51 4.20
C ASP A 159 -19.00 -7.63 5.04
N LYS A 160 -18.45 -7.24 6.19
CA LYS A 160 -17.91 -8.16 7.19
C LYS A 160 -18.58 -7.96 8.55
N PRO A 161 -19.93 -8.02 8.64
CA PRO A 161 -20.66 -7.74 9.89
C PRO A 161 -20.39 -8.78 11.00
N TYR A 162 -19.77 -9.91 10.66
CA TYR A 162 -19.33 -10.94 11.59
C TYR A 162 -17.99 -10.59 12.29
N LEU A 163 -17.22 -9.63 11.77
CA LEU A 163 -16.01 -9.12 12.42
C LEU A 163 -16.39 -8.03 13.42
N ARG A 164 -16.68 -8.44 14.66
CA ARG A 164 -17.08 -7.55 15.77
C ARG A 164 -15.95 -7.39 16.77
N PRO A 165 -15.22 -6.26 16.74
CA PRO A 165 -14.20 -5.97 17.74
C PRO A 165 -14.80 -5.93 19.15
N ARG A 166 -14.06 -6.46 20.11
CA ARG A 166 -14.36 -6.42 21.55
C ARG A 166 -13.13 -5.93 22.30
N ILE A 167 -13.32 -5.55 23.55
CA ILE A 167 -12.20 -5.31 24.46
C ILE A 167 -11.48 -6.64 24.68
N PRO A 168 -10.16 -6.72 24.47
CA PRO A 168 -9.39 -7.92 24.77
C PRO A 168 -9.29 -8.14 26.28
N GLU A 169 -9.32 -9.41 26.70
CA GLU A 169 -9.16 -9.81 28.10
C GLU A 169 -7.70 -10.10 28.46
N GLU A 170 -6.92 -10.51 27.47
CA GLU A 170 -5.48 -10.79 27.55
C GLU A 170 -4.78 -10.34 26.25
N PRO A 171 -3.47 -10.03 26.28
CA PRO A 171 -2.73 -9.72 25.07
C PRO A 171 -2.54 -10.98 24.21
N GLU A 172 -2.49 -10.82 22.89
CA GLU A 172 -2.31 -11.95 21.96
C GLU A 172 -0.95 -12.62 22.12
N THR A 173 0.07 -11.83 22.47
CA THR A 173 1.41 -12.31 22.81
C THR A 173 1.84 -11.71 24.15
N ASP A 174 2.65 -12.43 24.90
CA ASP A 174 3.12 -12.07 26.25
C ASP A 174 4.57 -11.60 26.27
N ILE A 175 5.17 -11.35 25.09
CA ILE A 175 6.58 -11.00 24.95
C ILE A 175 6.90 -9.55 25.36
N ILE A 176 5.91 -8.66 25.34
CA ILE A 176 6.08 -7.25 25.72
C ILE A 176 5.56 -7.02 27.13
N ASN A 177 6.43 -6.49 27.99
CA ASN A 177 6.05 -6.03 29.32
C ASN A 177 5.37 -4.65 29.21
N PHE A 178 4.16 -4.54 29.75
CA PHE A 178 3.39 -3.29 29.75
C PHE A 178 3.68 -2.38 30.95
N ASP A 179 4.36 -2.89 31.99
CA ASP A 179 4.73 -2.11 33.17
C ASP A 179 5.62 -0.91 32.76
N PRO A 180 5.20 0.35 33.04
CA PRO A 180 6.01 1.53 32.73
C PRO A 180 7.34 1.57 33.51
N ASP A 181 7.43 0.83 34.61
CA ASP A 181 8.59 0.79 35.51
C ASP A 181 9.40 -0.51 35.36
N ALA A 182 9.17 -1.28 34.28
CA ALA A 182 9.90 -2.52 34.01
C ALA A 182 11.42 -2.31 33.96
N ASP A 183 12.17 -3.16 34.67
CA ASP A 183 13.63 -3.12 34.79
C ASP A 183 14.36 -4.27 34.07
N TRP A 184 13.60 -5.15 33.40
CA TRP A 184 14.08 -6.29 32.62
C TRP A 184 13.21 -6.48 31.36
N PRO A 185 13.76 -6.84 30.18
CA PRO A 185 15.17 -7.03 29.86
C PRO A 185 15.97 -5.71 29.84
N LEU A 186 17.24 -5.78 30.25
CA LEU A 186 18.18 -4.66 30.40
C LEU A 186 18.61 -4.04 29.06
#